data_AF-A0A426YAB7-F1
#
_entry.id   AF-A0A426YAB7-F1
#
_cell.length_a   1.000
_cell.length_b   1.000
_cell.length_c   1.000
_cell.angle_alpha   90.00
_cell.angle_beta   90.00
_cell.angle_gamma   90.00
#
_symmetry.space_group_name_H-M   'P 1'
#
loop_
_entity.id
_entity.type
_entity.pdbx_description
1 polymer ?
#
loop_
_entity_poly.entity_id
_entity_poly.type
_entity_poly.pdbx_seq_one_letter_code
_entity_poly.pdbx_strand_id
1 'polypeptide(L)'
;MEFFLCIALSLALLLFLKVSLFSDNSTSSSHEKRKLPPSPPSLPIIGHLYMFKKPLHRALARVTERYGPVLLLRFGSRPVLVVSSASAAEECFTTNDIAFANRPRLPSTRYISYNYTTPGTAPYGAYWRNLRRIATGEVLGVRLLQSSSDVRATEVRAMASHLFQYAKAGFAKVELKSRLFALVINVFMVIIAGKRYYGEEGRISEESKKFMEVAEGTVALAGASNIRDFLPFLRWLDYGREVRKRLTKLERMREELMQGLIDEHRRESEEVKQGTGGEEEKKTTTIARLLSMQKDDPEHYSDHIVKSLITVSVSFSASPPLHLRRNVQSTSPMTKSPSQNTLDLATFVSSLGMTKWNLVEHVSQADGRSAVDLPTHGCRGSGCADTRRETTAT
;
A
#
# COMPACT_ATOMS: atom_id res chain seq x y z
N MET A 1 -14.74 48.90 -16.56
CA MET A 1 -14.57 47.52 -16.02
C MET A 1 -13.14 47.25 -15.59
N GLU A 2 -12.13 47.67 -16.36
CA GLU A 2 -10.72 47.41 -16.00
C GLU A 2 -10.27 48.05 -14.67
N PHE A 3 -10.75 49.26 -14.36
CA PHE A 3 -10.43 49.93 -13.09
C PHE A 3 -10.93 49.15 -11.86
N PHE A 4 -12.15 48.60 -11.92
CA PHE A 4 -12.71 47.76 -10.86
C PHE A 4 -11.97 46.42 -10.73
N LEU A 5 -11.50 45.85 -11.85
CA LEU A 5 -10.70 44.62 -11.84
C LEU A 5 -9.33 44.86 -11.18
N CYS A 6 -8.68 45.99 -11.48
CA CYS A 6 -7.41 46.37 -10.85
C CYS A 6 -7.55 46.61 -9.34
N ILE A 7 -8.64 47.25 -8.89
CA ILE A 7 -8.94 47.43 -7.47
C ILE A 7 -9.21 46.08 -6.79
N ALA A 8 -9.98 45.19 -7.42
CA ALA A 8 -10.24 43.86 -6.87
C ALA A 8 -8.95 43.02 -6.75
N LEU A 9 -8.07 43.08 -7.75
CA LEU A 9 -6.79 42.36 -7.73
C LEU A 9 -5.81 42.96 -6.72
N SER A 10 -5.75 44.28 -6.56
CA SER A 10 -4.88 44.92 -5.56
C SER A 10 -5.37 44.67 -4.13
N LEU A 11 -6.69 44.69 -3.89
CA LEU A 11 -7.27 44.29 -2.60
C LEU A 11 -7.04 42.80 -2.31
N ALA A 12 -7.17 41.93 -3.31
CA ALA A 12 -6.87 40.52 -3.17
C ALA A 12 -5.38 40.27 -2.86
N LEU A 13 -4.48 41.01 -3.50
CA LEU A 13 -3.04 40.95 -3.23
C LEU A 13 -2.70 41.48 -1.83
N LEU A 14 -3.31 42.57 -1.38
CA LEU A 14 -3.13 43.12 -0.04
C LEU A 14 -3.68 42.18 1.04
N LEU A 15 -4.82 41.53 0.80
CA LEU A 15 -5.36 40.49 1.67
C LEU A 15 -4.45 39.26 1.69
N PHE A 16 -3.92 38.84 0.54
CA PHE A 16 -2.96 37.74 0.45
C PHE A 16 -1.67 38.05 1.19
N LEU A 17 -1.13 39.27 1.05
CA LEU A 17 0.07 39.72 1.79
C LEU A 17 -0.19 39.82 3.28
N LYS A 18 -1.36 40.36 3.71
CA LYS A 18 -1.73 40.36 5.13
C LYS A 18 -1.87 38.94 5.68
N VAL A 19 -2.56 38.04 4.99
CA VAL A 19 -2.69 36.64 5.41
C VAL A 19 -1.33 35.94 5.39
N SER A 20 -0.46 36.23 4.44
CA SER A 20 0.91 35.70 4.39
C SER A 20 1.74 36.15 5.58
N LEU A 21 1.76 37.46 5.86
CA LEU A 21 2.54 38.06 6.94
C LEU A 21 1.96 37.74 8.33
N PHE A 22 0.64 37.62 8.47
CA PHE A 22 0.00 37.18 9.71
C PHE A 22 0.02 35.66 9.89
N SER A 23 0.05 34.86 8.80
CA SER A 23 0.18 33.40 8.90
C SER A 23 1.59 32.97 9.28
N ASP A 24 2.62 33.77 8.98
CA ASP A 24 3.99 33.54 9.46
C ASP A 24 4.18 33.93 10.94
N ASN A 25 3.28 34.74 11.51
CA ASN A 25 3.33 35.14 12.91
C ASN A 25 2.48 34.31 13.88
N SER A 26 1.81 33.25 13.41
CA SER A 26 1.04 32.33 14.28
C SER A 26 1.88 31.12 14.72
N THR A 27 3.07 31.38 15.27
CA THR A 27 3.75 30.42 16.17
C THR A 27 4.34 31.05 17.43
N SER A 28 4.09 32.33 17.72
CA SER A 28 4.67 32.97 18.92
C SER A 28 3.70 33.73 19.83
N SER A 29 2.53 33.17 20.13
CA SER A 29 1.82 33.60 21.34
C SER A 29 1.07 32.48 22.07
N SER A 30 1.58 32.17 23.27
CA SER A 30 0.83 31.77 24.47
C SER A 30 0.21 30.37 24.62
N HIS A 31 0.57 29.37 23.82
CA HIS A 31 0.44 27.96 24.27
C HIS A 31 1.81 27.46 24.69
N GLU A 32 1.90 26.72 25.79
CA GLU A 32 3.10 26.03 26.28
C GLU A 32 4.00 25.60 25.11
N LYS A 33 5.32 25.79 25.26
CA LYS A 33 6.37 25.37 24.32
C LYS A 33 6.27 23.86 24.06
N ARG A 34 5.28 23.42 23.27
CA ARG A 34 5.20 22.08 22.75
C ARG A 34 6.45 21.94 21.91
N LYS A 35 7.32 21.02 22.32
CA LYS A 35 8.55 20.67 21.61
C LYS A 35 8.13 20.01 20.28
N LEU A 36 7.71 20.82 19.32
CA LEU A 36 7.37 20.34 17.99
C LEU A 36 8.66 19.96 17.27
N PRO A 37 8.63 18.93 16.40
CA PRO A 37 9.75 18.62 15.54
C PRO A 37 10.13 19.82 14.67
N PRO A 38 11.40 19.92 14.24
CA PRO A 38 11.83 20.99 13.37
C PRO A 38 11.01 21.01 12.07
N SER A 39 10.78 22.21 11.55
CA SER A 39 10.09 22.45 10.29
C SER A 39 10.96 23.34 9.40
N PRO A 40 11.18 22.98 8.13
CA PRO A 40 11.71 23.90 7.13
C PRO A 40 10.78 25.13 6.96
N PRO A 41 11.25 26.19 6.27
CA PRO A 41 10.39 27.31 5.88
C PRO A 41 9.20 26.84 5.03
N SER A 42 8.02 27.40 5.25
CA SER A 42 6.79 27.00 4.57
C SER A 42 6.10 28.20 3.91
N LEU A 43 5.44 28.00 2.77
CA LEU A 43 4.64 29.05 2.16
C LEU A 43 3.25 29.12 2.79
N PRO A 44 2.62 30.31 2.87
CA PRO A 44 1.22 30.44 3.24
C PRO A 44 0.33 29.60 2.34
N ILE A 45 -0.75 29.02 2.90
CA ILE A 45 -1.76 28.21 2.21
C ILE A 45 -1.25 26.86 1.66
N ILE A 46 -0.15 26.86 0.89
CA ILE A 46 0.42 25.68 0.22
C ILE A 46 1.31 24.86 1.19
N GLY A 47 1.90 25.51 2.19
CA GLY A 47 2.84 24.87 3.11
C GLY A 47 4.13 24.48 2.39
N HIS A 48 4.53 23.22 2.49
CA HIS A 48 5.76 22.66 1.93
C HIS A 48 5.55 21.96 0.59
N LEU A 49 4.32 21.91 0.06
CA LEU A 49 4.03 21.18 -1.20
C LEU A 49 4.88 21.64 -2.38
N TYR A 50 5.32 22.90 -2.39
CA TYR A 50 6.20 23.46 -3.43
C TYR A 50 7.58 22.80 -3.48
N MET A 51 8.03 22.15 -2.40
CA MET A 51 9.33 21.48 -2.31
C MET A 51 9.32 20.11 -3.00
N PHE A 52 8.16 19.48 -3.18
CA PHE A 52 8.07 18.08 -3.59
C PHE A 52 7.83 17.93 -5.08
N LYS A 53 8.82 17.35 -5.76
CA LYS A 53 8.67 16.78 -7.10
C LYS A 53 8.47 15.27 -6.99
N LYS A 54 7.77 14.67 -7.96
CA LYS A 54 7.63 13.21 -8.02
C LYS A 54 9.00 12.56 -8.28
N PRO A 55 9.29 11.39 -7.67
CA PRO A 55 8.48 10.70 -6.67
C PRO A 55 8.64 11.28 -5.25
N LEU A 56 7.55 11.24 -4.47
CA LEU A 56 7.45 11.91 -3.16
C LEU A 56 8.49 11.42 -2.15
N HIS A 57 8.67 10.10 -1.95
CA HIS A 57 9.69 9.56 -1.03
C HIS A 57 11.10 10.11 -1.28
N ARG A 58 11.52 10.30 -2.53
CA ARG A 58 12.87 10.84 -2.83
C ARG A 58 12.98 12.30 -2.46
N ALA A 59 11.92 13.07 -2.67
CA ALA A 59 11.91 14.47 -2.27
C ALA A 59 11.92 14.59 -0.74
N LEU A 60 11.16 13.73 -0.03
CA LEU A 60 11.18 13.65 1.43
C LEU A 60 12.53 13.21 1.99
N ALA A 61 13.19 12.23 1.37
CA ALA A 61 14.53 11.79 1.74
C ALA A 61 15.55 12.94 1.70
N ARG A 62 15.57 13.72 0.60
CA ARG A 62 16.48 14.90 0.50
C ARG A 62 16.19 15.98 1.54
N VAL A 63 14.91 16.16 1.90
CA VAL A 63 14.52 17.14 2.91
C VAL A 63 14.94 16.67 4.30
N THR A 64 14.78 15.38 4.62
CA THR A 64 15.21 14.80 5.90
C THR A 64 16.72 14.72 6.04
N GLU A 65 17.47 14.48 4.96
CA GLU A 65 18.93 14.60 4.94
C GLU A 65 19.41 16.01 5.31
N ARG A 66 18.65 17.06 4.94
CA ARG A 66 19.02 18.46 5.19
C ARG A 66 18.59 18.97 6.56
N TYR A 67 17.37 18.66 6.99
CA TYR A 67 16.76 19.29 8.17
C TYR A 67 16.67 18.35 9.38
N GLY A 68 16.98 17.06 9.20
CA GLY A 68 16.96 16.05 10.25
C GLY A 68 15.94 14.93 10.00
N PRO A 69 16.06 13.82 10.75
CA PRO A 69 15.32 12.59 10.49
C PRO A 69 13.85 12.64 10.92
N VAL A 70 13.44 13.62 11.75
CA VAL A 70 12.05 13.77 12.19
C VAL A 70 11.63 15.22 11.95
N LEU A 71 10.71 15.42 11.01
CA LEU A 71 10.29 16.75 10.55
C LEU A 71 8.79 16.92 10.62
N LEU A 72 8.36 18.10 11.06
CA LEU A 72 6.97 18.51 10.93
C LEU A 72 6.82 19.34 9.66
N LEU A 73 6.10 18.81 8.68
CA LEU A 73 5.77 19.47 7.44
C LEU A 73 4.30 19.88 7.43
N ARG A 74 3.95 20.72 6.45
CA ARG A 74 2.58 21.17 6.19
C ARG A 74 2.24 20.92 4.73
N PHE A 75 1.35 20.00 4.44
CA PHE A 75 0.85 19.75 3.08
C PHE A 75 -0.47 20.50 2.93
N GLY A 76 -0.41 21.72 2.38
CA GLY A 76 -1.57 22.59 2.28
C GLY A 76 -2.14 22.91 3.66
N SER A 77 -3.36 22.45 3.92
CA SER A 77 -4.04 22.61 5.22
C SER A 77 -3.77 21.47 6.22
N ARG A 78 -2.89 20.51 5.92
CA ARG A 78 -2.66 19.31 6.75
C ARG A 78 -1.25 19.26 7.33
N PRO A 79 -1.07 19.11 8.64
CA PRO A 79 0.25 18.80 9.21
C PRO A 79 0.64 17.35 8.86
N VAL A 80 1.93 17.14 8.56
CA VAL A 80 2.51 15.85 8.19
C VAL A 80 3.81 15.64 8.94
N LEU A 81 3.85 14.64 9.81
CA LEU A 81 5.09 14.22 10.46
C LEU A 81 5.83 13.26 9.52
N VAL A 82 7.08 13.59 9.19
CA VAL A 82 7.96 12.74 8.39
C VAL A 82 9.00 12.14 9.31
N VAL A 83 9.10 10.81 9.27
CA VAL A 83 10.05 10.02 10.07
C VAL A 83 10.96 9.25 9.12
N SER A 84 12.25 9.49 9.23
CA SER A 84 13.31 8.91 8.40
C SER A 84 14.47 8.36 9.24
N SER A 85 14.22 8.01 10.51
CA SER A 85 15.13 7.25 11.37
C SER A 85 14.47 5.93 11.78
N ALA A 86 15.26 4.86 11.82
CA ALA A 86 14.81 3.55 12.29
C ALA A 86 14.33 3.60 13.75
N SER A 87 15.07 4.29 14.64
CA SER A 87 14.70 4.39 16.06
C SER A 87 13.40 5.17 16.28
N ALA A 88 13.20 6.26 15.55
CA ALA A 88 11.98 7.06 15.62
C ALA A 88 10.79 6.30 15.01
N ALA A 89 11.01 5.56 13.92
CA ALA A 89 9.99 4.69 13.34
C ALA A 89 9.61 3.57 14.32
N GLU A 90 10.58 2.93 14.97
CA GLU A 90 10.34 1.93 16.01
C GLU A 90 9.49 2.50 17.15
N GLU A 91 9.79 3.70 17.65
CA GLU A 91 8.98 4.34 18.70
C GLU A 91 7.53 4.61 18.26
N CYS A 92 7.34 5.14 17.05
CA CYS A 92 6.00 5.33 16.45
C CYS A 92 5.25 4.00 16.31
N PHE A 93 5.98 2.92 16.03
CA PHE A 93 5.46 1.63 15.67
C PHE A 93 5.65 0.53 16.73
N THR A 94 5.88 0.92 17.99
CA THR A 94 5.87 -0.01 19.11
C THR A 94 5.17 0.66 20.27
N THR A 95 5.87 1.59 20.92
CA THR A 95 5.42 2.32 22.11
C THR A 95 4.16 3.14 21.83
N ASN A 96 4.08 3.79 20.66
CA ASN A 96 2.97 4.69 20.30
C ASN A 96 2.05 4.13 19.22
N ASP A 97 2.03 2.81 19.03
CA ASP A 97 1.46 2.20 17.84
C ASP A 97 -0.05 2.45 17.62
N ILE A 98 -0.85 2.57 18.69
CA ILE A 98 -2.28 2.90 18.62
C ILE A 98 -2.47 4.36 18.22
N ALA A 99 -1.64 5.28 18.72
CA ALA A 99 -1.72 6.70 18.37
C ALA A 99 -1.47 6.94 16.88
N PHE A 100 -0.57 6.15 16.28
CA PHE A 100 -0.25 6.19 14.85
C PHE A 100 -1.03 5.19 13.99
N ALA A 101 -1.96 4.41 14.56
CA ALA A 101 -2.72 3.39 13.83
C ALA A 101 -3.77 3.98 12.87
N ASN A 102 -4.21 5.22 13.09
CA ASN A 102 -5.23 5.86 12.26
C ASN A 102 -4.69 6.28 10.89
N ARG A 103 -5.59 6.28 9.88
CA ARG A 103 -5.27 6.67 8.51
C ARG A 103 -5.80 8.08 8.21
N PRO A 104 -5.05 8.91 7.47
CA PRO A 104 -5.53 10.24 7.12
C PRO A 104 -6.77 10.13 6.22
N ARG A 105 -7.86 10.80 6.61
CA ARG A 105 -9.08 10.88 5.79
C ARG A 105 -8.86 11.87 4.64
N LEU A 106 -8.30 11.37 3.54
CA LEU A 106 -8.14 12.13 2.31
C LEU A 106 -9.44 12.07 1.48
N PRO A 107 -9.93 13.20 0.94
CA PRO A 107 -11.15 13.25 0.13
C PRO A 107 -11.19 12.24 -1.02
N SER A 108 -10.08 12.03 -1.72
CA SER A 108 -9.95 11.02 -2.78
C SER A 108 -10.15 9.60 -2.27
N THR A 109 -9.61 9.29 -1.08
CA THR A 109 -9.67 7.97 -0.44
C THR A 109 -11.10 7.49 -0.23
N ARG A 110 -12.06 8.39 -0.01
CA ARG A 110 -13.49 8.05 0.10
C ARG A 110 -13.97 7.20 -1.08
N TYR A 111 -13.63 7.61 -2.30
CA TYR A 111 -14.12 6.99 -3.53
C TYR A 111 -13.44 5.65 -3.81
N ILE A 112 -12.14 5.52 -3.49
CA ILE A 112 -11.35 4.32 -3.77
C ILE A 112 -11.45 3.24 -2.67
N SER A 113 -11.98 3.56 -1.49
CA SER A 113 -11.94 2.67 -0.32
C SER A 113 -13.26 2.55 0.44
N TYR A 114 -14.38 2.48 -0.31
CA TYR A 114 -15.71 2.26 0.28
C TYR A 114 -16.04 3.24 1.42
N ASN A 115 -15.72 4.52 1.25
CA ASN A 115 -15.88 5.51 2.31
C ASN A 115 -15.09 5.17 3.59
N TYR A 116 -13.80 4.85 3.43
CA TYR A 116 -12.84 4.59 4.52
C TYR A 116 -13.18 3.33 5.33
N THR A 117 -13.65 2.28 4.65
CA THR A 117 -14.03 1.02 5.30
C THR A 117 -13.20 -0.16 4.81
N THR A 118 -12.12 0.09 4.06
CA THR A 118 -11.18 -0.96 3.69
C THR A 118 -10.12 -1.17 4.76
N PRO A 119 -9.54 -2.39 4.89
CA PRO A 119 -8.45 -2.66 5.83
C PRO A 119 -7.32 -1.62 5.79
N GLY A 120 -7.00 -1.10 4.60
CA GLY A 120 -5.93 -0.11 4.41
C GLY A 120 -6.30 1.33 4.81
N THR A 121 -7.58 1.67 4.98
CA THR A 121 -8.05 3.06 5.15
C THR A 121 -8.98 3.28 6.34
N ALA A 122 -9.54 2.21 6.92
CA ALA A 122 -10.43 2.30 8.07
C ALA A 122 -9.70 2.82 9.31
N PRO A 123 -10.35 3.67 10.13
CA PRO A 123 -9.77 4.10 11.40
C PRO A 123 -9.62 2.91 12.34
N TYR A 124 -8.61 2.96 13.20
CA TYR A 124 -8.37 1.94 14.20
C TYR A 124 -9.56 1.87 15.16
N GLY A 125 -10.08 0.67 15.40
CA GLY A 125 -11.28 0.45 16.21
C GLY A 125 -11.77 -0.99 16.11
N ALA A 126 -12.93 -1.28 16.68
CA ALA A 126 -13.54 -2.62 16.64
C ALA A 126 -13.75 -3.11 15.19
N TYR A 127 -14.26 -2.23 14.33
CA TYR A 127 -14.47 -2.52 12.90
C TYR A 127 -13.18 -2.93 12.18
N TRP A 128 -12.11 -2.13 12.29
CA TRP A 128 -10.83 -2.46 11.67
C TRP A 128 -10.20 -3.73 12.26
N ARG A 129 -10.34 -3.97 13.57
CA ARG A 129 -9.88 -5.21 14.20
C ARG A 129 -10.61 -6.43 13.64
N ASN A 130 -11.92 -6.34 13.39
CA ASN A 130 -12.67 -7.41 12.74
C ASN A 130 -12.21 -7.63 11.29
N LEU A 131 -12.07 -6.55 10.51
CA LEU A 131 -11.53 -6.64 9.14
C LEU A 131 -10.17 -7.34 9.13
N ARG A 132 -9.25 -6.93 10.01
CA ARG A 132 -7.93 -7.53 10.12
C ARG A 132 -8.02 -9.01 10.48
N ARG A 133 -8.84 -9.38 11.47
CA ARG A 133 -9.04 -10.78 11.89
C ARG A 133 -9.45 -11.66 10.71
N ILE A 134 -10.48 -11.24 9.97
CA ILE A 134 -10.99 -11.97 8.81
C ILE A 134 -9.92 -12.02 7.72
N ALA A 135 -9.27 -10.89 7.43
CA ALA A 135 -8.28 -10.84 6.38
C ALA A 135 -7.06 -11.74 6.67
N THR A 136 -6.54 -11.73 7.90
CA THR A 136 -5.39 -12.59 8.27
C THR A 136 -5.76 -14.06 8.43
N GLY A 137 -6.98 -14.37 8.87
CA GLY A 137 -7.43 -15.76 9.02
C GLY A 137 -7.82 -16.37 7.69
N GLU A 138 -8.60 -15.63 6.91
CA GLU A 138 -9.16 -16.12 5.67
C GLU A 138 -8.31 -15.74 4.48
N VAL A 139 -8.18 -14.45 4.19
CA VAL A 139 -7.66 -13.98 2.89
C VAL A 139 -6.15 -14.09 2.77
N LEU A 140 -5.40 -14.02 3.86
CA LEU A 140 -3.93 -14.04 3.88
C LEU A 140 -3.36 -15.15 4.78
N GLY A 141 -4.21 -16.06 5.24
CA GLY A 141 -3.82 -17.10 6.18
C GLY A 141 -2.85 -18.11 5.57
N VAL A 142 -2.05 -18.75 6.42
CA VAL A 142 -1.14 -19.85 6.03
C VAL A 142 -1.91 -20.96 5.31
N ARG A 143 -3.14 -21.26 5.74
CA ARG A 143 -4.02 -22.25 5.09
C ARG A 143 -4.26 -21.93 3.62
N LEU A 144 -4.59 -20.67 3.31
CA LEU A 144 -4.82 -20.25 1.91
C LEU A 144 -3.53 -20.32 1.09
N LEU A 145 -2.39 -19.94 1.68
CA LEU A 145 -1.11 -20.06 0.98
C LEU A 145 -0.74 -21.51 0.66
N GLN A 146 -1.03 -22.44 1.58
CA GLN A 146 -0.81 -23.86 1.36
C GLN A 146 -1.76 -24.40 0.30
N SER A 147 -3.06 -24.14 0.42
CA SER A 147 -4.06 -24.63 -0.55
C SER A 147 -3.91 -24.03 -1.95
N SER A 148 -3.24 -22.88 -2.09
CA SER A 148 -2.98 -22.24 -3.39
C SER A 148 -1.60 -22.54 -3.99
N SER A 149 -0.84 -23.50 -3.44
CA SER A 149 0.46 -23.91 -4.00
C SER A 149 0.37 -24.29 -5.47
N ASP A 150 -0.66 -25.05 -5.82
CA ASP A 150 -0.80 -25.65 -7.13
C ASP A 150 -1.21 -24.60 -8.17
N VAL A 151 -2.05 -23.64 -7.75
CA VAL A 151 -2.39 -22.47 -8.55
C VAL A 151 -1.12 -21.67 -8.88
N ARG A 152 -0.28 -21.36 -7.88
CA ARG A 152 0.96 -20.61 -8.11
C ARG A 152 1.91 -21.38 -9.04
N ALA A 153 2.10 -22.67 -8.81
CA ALA A 153 2.95 -23.50 -9.66
C ALA A 153 2.45 -23.57 -11.10
N THR A 154 1.12 -23.65 -11.28
CA THR A 154 0.47 -23.69 -12.59
C THR A 154 0.68 -22.38 -13.34
N GLU A 155 0.42 -21.23 -12.72
CA GLU A 155 0.59 -19.92 -13.37
C GLU A 155 2.06 -19.62 -13.70
N VAL A 156 3.00 -19.99 -12.81
CA VAL A 156 4.43 -19.85 -13.08
C VAL A 156 4.86 -20.72 -14.25
N ARG A 157 4.39 -21.97 -14.31
CA ARG A 157 4.67 -22.88 -15.43
C ARG A 157 4.08 -22.36 -16.73
N ALA A 158 2.86 -21.82 -16.72
CA ALA A 158 2.24 -21.21 -17.89
C ALA A 158 3.07 -20.02 -18.42
N MET A 159 3.49 -19.11 -17.54
CA MET A 159 4.38 -18.00 -17.93
C MET A 159 5.70 -18.51 -18.50
N ALA A 160 6.33 -19.50 -17.87
CA ALA A 160 7.59 -20.08 -18.33
C ALA A 160 7.43 -20.76 -19.71
N SER A 161 6.37 -21.53 -19.91
CA SER A 161 6.04 -22.15 -21.20
C SER A 161 5.85 -21.11 -22.30
N HIS A 162 5.11 -20.03 -22.03
CA HIS A 162 4.93 -18.95 -22.99
C HIS A 162 6.26 -18.24 -23.32
N LEU A 163 7.12 -18.01 -22.32
CA LEU A 163 8.45 -17.42 -22.56
C LEU A 163 9.33 -18.36 -23.40
N PHE A 164 9.29 -19.66 -23.13
CA PHE A 164 10.01 -20.67 -23.90
C PHE A 164 9.54 -20.72 -25.36
N GLN A 165 8.22 -20.72 -25.59
CA GLN A 165 7.66 -20.67 -26.94
C GLN A 165 8.04 -19.37 -27.67
N TYR A 166 8.00 -18.23 -26.98
CA TYR A 166 8.40 -16.95 -27.56
C TYR A 166 9.89 -16.90 -27.95
N ALA A 167 10.74 -17.62 -27.23
CA ALA A 167 12.17 -17.77 -27.51
C ALA A 167 12.49 -18.93 -28.48
N LYS A 168 11.49 -19.57 -29.10
CA LYS A 168 11.70 -20.73 -29.98
C LYS A 168 12.55 -20.41 -31.22
N ALA A 169 12.54 -19.16 -31.68
CA ALA A 169 13.36 -18.68 -32.79
C ALA A 169 14.77 -18.20 -32.37
N GLY A 170 15.16 -18.39 -31.10
CA GLY A 170 16.43 -17.94 -30.55
C GLY A 170 16.26 -16.90 -29.43
N PHE A 171 17.28 -16.09 -29.20
CA PHE A 171 17.26 -15.09 -28.13
C PHE A 171 16.12 -14.08 -28.33
N ALA A 172 15.24 -13.96 -27.33
CA ALA A 172 14.11 -13.05 -27.35
C ALA A 172 14.20 -12.02 -26.22
N LYS A 173 14.06 -10.74 -26.57
CA LYS A 173 13.93 -9.66 -25.58
C LYS A 173 12.49 -9.59 -25.09
N VAL A 174 12.30 -9.68 -23.78
CA VAL A 174 10.96 -9.64 -23.15
C VAL A 174 10.85 -8.51 -22.13
N GLU A 175 9.66 -7.93 -22.04
CA GLU A 175 9.31 -6.97 -21.00
C GLU A 175 8.79 -7.73 -19.77
N LEU A 176 9.63 -7.88 -18.76
CA LEU A 176 9.35 -8.74 -17.60
C LEU A 176 8.29 -8.16 -16.67
N LYS A 177 8.17 -6.83 -16.57
CA LYS A 177 7.24 -6.19 -15.63
C LYS A 177 5.79 -6.57 -15.94
N SER A 178 5.39 -6.49 -17.19
CA SER A 178 4.04 -6.83 -17.65
C SER A 178 3.75 -8.31 -17.50
N ARG A 179 4.74 -9.19 -17.73
CA ARG A 179 4.60 -10.64 -17.56
C ARG A 179 4.43 -11.02 -16.09
N LEU A 180 5.23 -10.43 -15.20
CA LEU A 180 5.09 -10.63 -13.75
C LEU A 180 3.79 -10.04 -13.21
N PHE A 181 3.35 -8.89 -13.72
CA PHE A 181 2.07 -8.30 -13.37
C PHE A 181 0.90 -9.21 -13.74
N ALA A 182 0.90 -9.73 -14.97
CA ALA A 182 -0.10 -10.70 -15.43
C ALA A 182 -0.10 -11.98 -14.59
N LEU A 183 1.09 -12.52 -14.29
CA LEU A 183 1.26 -13.68 -13.41
C LEU A 183 0.63 -13.43 -12.03
N VAL A 184 0.97 -12.31 -11.40
CA VAL A 184 0.48 -11.97 -10.07
C VAL A 184 -1.04 -11.82 -10.08
N ILE A 185 -1.60 -11.07 -11.03
CA ILE A 185 -3.06 -10.91 -11.13
C ILE A 185 -3.76 -12.26 -11.34
N ASN A 186 -3.25 -13.11 -12.23
CA ASN A 186 -3.85 -14.43 -12.46
C ASN A 186 -3.84 -15.28 -11.20
N VAL A 187 -2.72 -15.36 -10.50
CA VAL A 187 -2.63 -16.09 -9.23
C VAL A 187 -3.69 -15.58 -8.25
N PHE A 188 -3.79 -14.25 -8.07
CA PHE A 188 -4.77 -13.67 -7.16
C PHE A 188 -6.22 -13.95 -7.59
N MET A 189 -6.54 -13.77 -8.87
CA MET A 189 -7.91 -13.94 -9.35
C MET A 189 -8.36 -15.40 -9.35
N VAL A 190 -7.46 -16.35 -9.59
CA VAL A 190 -7.78 -17.77 -9.44
C VAL A 190 -8.02 -18.11 -7.97
N ILE A 191 -7.21 -17.58 -7.05
CA ILE A 191 -7.39 -17.81 -5.60
C ILE A 191 -8.67 -17.14 -5.07
N ILE A 192 -8.99 -15.93 -5.55
CA ILE A 192 -10.10 -15.13 -5.04
C ILE A 192 -11.43 -15.60 -5.63
N ALA A 193 -11.48 -15.72 -6.95
CA ALA A 193 -12.70 -15.90 -7.73
C ALA A 193 -12.69 -17.14 -8.63
N GLY A 194 -11.62 -17.95 -8.63
CA GLY A 194 -11.52 -19.13 -9.51
C GLY A 194 -11.28 -18.79 -10.98
N LYS A 195 -10.97 -17.53 -11.31
CA LYS A 195 -10.89 -17.03 -12.70
C LYS A 195 -9.49 -16.57 -13.09
N ARG A 196 -9.10 -16.86 -14.33
CA ARG A 196 -7.87 -16.33 -14.94
C ARG A 196 -8.20 -15.12 -15.82
N TYR A 197 -7.50 -14.00 -15.62
CA TYR A 197 -7.80 -12.74 -16.32
C TYR A 197 -6.85 -12.43 -17.48
N TYR A 198 -5.64 -12.97 -17.46
CA TYR A 198 -4.65 -12.95 -18.54
C TYR A 198 -4.45 -14.36 -19.11
N GLY A 199 -4.64 -14.56 -20.43
CA GLY A 199 -4.48 -15.85 -21.12
C GLY A 199 -3.84 -15.71 -22.50
N GLU A 200 -3.51 -16.84 -23.13
CA GLU A 200 -2.91 -16.88 -24.48
C GLU A 200 -3.85 -16.28 -25.53
N GLU A 201 -3.32 -15.29 -26.24
CA GLU A 201 -3.80 -14.67 -27.49
C GLU A 201 -5.28 -14.23 -27.55
N GLY A 202 -5.52 -12.99 -27.13
CA GLY A 202 -6.45 -12.11 -27.85
C GLY A 202 -7.89 -12.00 -27.34
N ARG A 203 -8.35 -12.84 -26.41
CA ARG A 203 -9.69 -12.69 -25.79
C ARG A 203 -9.58 -12.24 -24.33
N ILE A 204 -9.24 -10.97 -24.13
CA ILE A 204 -9.48 -10.33 -22.83
C ILE A 204 -11.00 -10.13 -22.71
N SER A 205 -11.64 -10.83 -21.76
CA SER A 205 -13.07 -10.66 -21.50
C SER A 205 -13.36 -9.20 -21.08
N GLU A 206 -14.59 -8.75 -21.30
CA GLU A 206 -15.01 -7.42 -20.83
C GLU A 206 -14.88 -7.29 -19.30
N GLU A 207 -15.06 -8.38 -18.55
CA GLU A 207 -14.81 -8.46 -17.11
C GLU A 207 -13.33 -8.19 -16.78
N SER A 208 -12.40 -8.88 -17.46
CA SER A 208 -10.95 -8.68 -17.26
C SER A 208 -10.51 -7.25 -17.58
N LYS A 209 -11.05 -6.64 -18.65
CA LYS A 209 -10.78 -5.23 -18.99
C LYS A 209 -11.26 -4.29 -17.89
N LYS A 210 -12.50 -4.47 -17.42
CA LYS A 210 -13.06 -3.68 -16.32
C LYS A 210 -12.23 -3.82 -15.05
N PHE A 211 -11.79 -5.04 -14.74
CA PHE A 211 -10.91 -5.29 -13.60
C PHE A 211 -9.59 -4.55 -13.72
N MET A 212 -8.91 -4.65 -14.87
CA MET A 212 -7.65 -3.93 -15.09
C MET A 212 -7.84 -2.42 -14.95
N GLU A 213 -8.90 -1.86 -15.52
CA GLU A 213 -9.21 -0.43 -15.38
C GLU A 213 -9.46 -0.03 -13.92
N VAL A 214 -10.18 -0.86 -13.15
CA VAL A 214 -10.42 -0.63 -11.72
C VAL A 214 -9.12 -0.69 -10.94
N ALA A 215 -8.28 -1.70 -11.19
CA ALA A 215 -7.06 -1.94 -10.44
C ALA A 215 -6.00 -0.84 -10.73
N GLU A 216 -5.73 -0.55 -12.00
CA GLU A 216 -4.81 0.51 -12.42
C GLU A 216 -5.31 1.89 -11.99
N GLY A 217 -6.61 2.18 -12.17
CA GLY A 217 -7.22 3.43 -11.77
C GLY A 217 -7.16 3.65 -10.26
N THR A 218 -7.33 2.59 -9.47
CA THR A 218 -7.22 2.64 -8.01
C THR A 218 -5.79 2.98 -7.60
N VAL A 219 -4.78 2.31 -8.17
CA VAL A 219 -3.36 2.58 -7.85
C VAL A 219 -2.95 3.99 -8.29
N ALA A 220 -3.37 4.43 -9.48
CA ALA A 220 -3.01 5.74 -10.01
C ALA A 220 -3.63 6.90 -9.22
N LEU A 221 -4.82 6.69 -8.65
CA LEU A 221 -5.55 7.69 -7.87
C LEU A 221 -5.39 7.51 -6.36
N ALA A 222 -4.75 6.43 -5.91
CA ALA A 222 -4.36 6.22 -4.52
C ALA A 222 -3.09 7.03 -4.18
N GLY A 223 -3.13 7.69 -3.02
CA GLY A 223 -1.97 8.36 -2.42
C GLY A 223 -2.02 9.89 -2.44
N ALA A 224 -0.96 10.51 -1.90
CA ALA A 224 -0.83 11.96 -1.71
C ALA A 224 -0.60 12.76 -3.02
N SER A 225 -0.92 12.18 -4.18
CA SER A 225 -0.71 12.81 -5.49
C SER A 225 -1.84 13.76 -5.89
N ASN A 226 -3.00 13.68 -5.22
CA ASN A 226 -4.13 14.56 -5.48
C ASN A 226 -4.03 15.83 -4.63
N ILE A 227 -3.63 16.93 -5.26
CA ILE A 227 -3.45 18.23 -4.60
C ILE A 227 -4.73 18.73 -3.90
N ARG A 228 -5.92 18.31 -4.34
CA ARG A 228 -7.20 18.66 -3.71
C ARG A 228 -7.39 18.06 -2.33
N ASP A 229 -6.65 17.01 -2.00
CA ASP A 229 -6.68 16.41 -0.67
C ASP A 229 -6.00 17.29 0.39
N PHE A 230 -5.15 18.22 -0.07
CA PHE A 230 -4.36 19.12 0.75
C PHE A 230 -4.78 20.58 0.65
N LEU A 231 -5.34 21.00 -0.49
CA LEU A 231 -5.77 22.37 -0.75
C LEU A 231 -7.31 22.44 -0.91
N PRO A 232 -8.07 22.59 0.20
CA PRO A 232 -9.54 22.53 0.15
C PRO A 232 -10.18 23.64 -0.69
N PHE A 233 -9.55 24.82 -0.78
CA PHE A 233 -10.07 25.95 -1.58
C PHE A 233 -10.13 25.64 -3.09
N LEU A 234 -9.33 24.68 -3.58
CA LEU A 234 -9.42 24.19 -4.97
C LEU A 234 -10.79 23.59 -5.30
N ARG A 235 -11.61 23.28 -4.30
CA ARG A 235 -12.99 22.84 -4.51
C ARG A 235 -13.89 23.97 -5.03
N TRP A 236 -13.65 25.21 -4.60
CA TRP A 236 -14.44 26.37 -5.03
C TRP A 236 -14.10 26.79 -6.46
N LEU A 237 -12.86 26.58 -6.89
CA LEU A 237 -12.39 26.90 -8.24
C LEU A 237 -12.75 25.84 -9.29
N ASP A 238 -13.60 24.86 -8.93
CA ASP A 238 -13.90 23.68 -9.76
C ASP A 238 -12.66 22.88 -10.23
N TYR A 239 -11.51 23.15 -9.63
CA TYR A 239 -10.24 22.53 -10.00
C TYR A 239 -10.29 21.02 -9.70
N GLY A 240 -9.93 20.22 -10.69
CA GLY A 240 -9.97 18.76 -10.64
C GLY A 240 -11.37 18.14 -10.67
N ARG A 241 -12.36 18.82 -11.28
CA ARG A 241 -13.65 18.22 -11.67
C ARG A 241 -13.47 16.90 -12.42
N GLU A 242 -12.53 16.84 -13.36
CA GLU A 242 -12.20 15.63 -14.12
C GLU A 242 -11.70 14.49 -13.21
N VAL A 243 -10.81 14.78 -12.27
CA VAL A 243 -10.34 13.80 -11.28
C VAL A 243 -11.50 13.26 -10.44
N ARG A 244 -12.45 14.11 -10.04
CA ARG A 244 -13.65 13.66 -9.31
C ARG A 244 -14.51 12.75 -10.19
N LYS A 245 -14.76 13.10 -11.46
CA LYS A 245 -15.51 12.25 -12.40
C LYS A 245 -14.85 10.88 -12.55
N ARG A 246 -13.52 10.83 -12.68
CA ARG A 246 -12.76 9.57 -12.73
C ARG A 246 -12.89 8.76 -11.44
N LEU A 247 -12.78 9.39 -10.28
CA LEU A 247 -12.98 8.73 -8.98
C LEU A 247 -14.39 8.14 -8.84
N THR A 248 -15.43 8.87 -9.24
CA THR A 248 -16.81 8.38 -9.21
C THR A 248 -17.06 7.27 -10.23
N LYS A 249 -16.50 7.38 -11.44
CA LYS A 249 -16.55 6.31 -12.44
C LYS A 249 -15.91 5.03 -11.89
N LEU A 250 -14.72 5.17 -11.29
CA LEU A 250 -13.97 4.07 -10.72
C LEU A 250 -14.71 3.41 -9.55
N GLU A 251 -15.32 4.19 -8.66
CA GLU A 251 -16.15 3.71 -7.56
C GLU A 251 -17.31 2.84 -8.07
N ARG A 252 -18.04 3.33 -9.09
CA ARG A 252 -19.14 2.57 -9.71
C ARG A 252 -18.65 1.28 -10.37
N MET A 253 -17.57 1.36 -11.16
CA MET A 253 -17.02 0.19 -11.84
C MET A 253 -16.52 -0.87 -10.87
N ARG A 254 -15.86 -0.46 -9.77
CA ARG A 254 -15.46 -1.36 -8.71
C ARG A 254 -16.69 -2.03 -8.08
N GLU A 255 -17.74 -1.27 -7.80
CA GLU A 255 -18.94 -1.81 -7.19
C GLU A 255 -19.64 -2.84 -8.08
N GLU A 256 -19.82 -2.53 -9.36
CA GLU A 256 -20.38 -3.46 -10.35
C GLU A 256 -19.56 -4.75 -10.46
N LEU A 257 -18.24 -4.62 -10.49
CA LEU A 257 -17.32 -5.75 -10.58
C LEU A 257 -17.39 -6.64 -9.33
N MET A 258 -17.29 -6.04 -8.14
CA MET A 258 -17.27 -6.80 -6.88
C MET A 258 -18.63 -7.43 -6.57
N GLN A 259 -19.73 -6.74 -6.88
CA GLN A 259 -21.07 -7.31 -6.75
C GLN A 259 -21.27 -8.45 -7.74
N GLY A 260 -20.86 -8.28 -9.00
CA GLY A 260 -20.96 -9.35 -10.01
C GLY A 260 -20.22 -10.62 -9.61
N LEU A 261 -19.02 -10.49 -9.02
CA LEU A 261 -18.27 -11.63 -8.50
C LEU A 261 -19.00 -12.33 -7.34
N ILE A 262 -19.64 -11.59 -6.43
CA ILE A 262 -20.42 -12.18 -5.33
C ILE A 262 -21.66 -12.90 -5.86
N ASP A 263 -22.42 -12.27 -6.75
CA ASP A 263 -23.68 -12.81 -7.27
C ASP A 263 -23.45 -14.08 -8.09
N GLU A 264 -22.37 -14.12 -8.86
CA GLU A 264 -21.97 -15.32 -9.60
C GLU A 264 -21.70 -16.50 -8.66
N HIS A 265 -20.93 -16.30 -7.59
CA HIS A 265 -20.65 -17.35 -6.61
C HIS A 265 -21.92 -17.79 -5.85
N ARG A 266 -22.88 -16.88 -5.63
CA ARG A 266 -24.18 -17.22 -5.05
C ARG A 266 -24.99 -18.12 -5.99
N ARG A 267 -25.10 -17.75 -7.27
CA ARG A 267 -25.80 -18.54 -8.29
C ARG A 267 -25.21 -19.94 -8.43
N GLU A 268 -23.88 -20.03 -8.50
CA GLU A 268 -23.20 -21.33 -8.56
C GLU A 268 -23.46 -22.19 -7.31
N SER A 269 -23.54 -21.58 -6.13
CA SER A 269 -23.90 -22.30 -4.90
C SER A 269 -25.34 -22.80 -4.90
N GLU A 270 -26.27 -22.11 -5.57
CA GLU A 270 -27.68 -22.52 -5.66
C GLU A 270 -27.87 -23.65 -6.67
N GLU A 271 -27.21 -23.56 -7.82
CA GLU A 271 -27.22 -24.61 -8.86
C GLU A 271 -26.66 -25.94 -8.34
N VAL A 272 -25.62 -25.90 -7.51
CA VAL A 272 -25.05 -27.10 -6.88
C VAL A 272 -26.00 -27.72 -5.85
N LYS A 273 -26.77 -26.93 -5.11
CA LYS A 273 -27.78 -27.47 -4.17
C LYS A 273 -28.93 -28.18 -4.88
N GLN A 274 -29.16 -27.88 -6.15
CA GLN A 274 -30.22 -28.47 -6.96
C GLN A 274 -29.76 -29.70 -7.77
N GLY A 275 -28.45 -30.05 -7.73
CA GLY A 275 -27.89 -31.23 -8.39
C GLY A 275 -27.14 -32.15 -7.42
N THR A 276 -27.31 -33.47 -7.55
CA THR A 276 -26.61 -34.52 -6.78
C THR A 276 -25.12 -34.62 -7.14
N GLY A 277 -24.31 -33.64 -6.78
CA GLY A 277 -22.85 -33.63 -6.98
C GLY A 277 -22.11 -33.14 -5.73
N GLY A 278 -21.10 -33.90 -5.28
CA GLY A 278 -20.52 -33.85 -3.94
C GLY A 278 -20.03 -32.48 -3.43
N GLU A 279 -20.27 -32.25 -2.13
CA GLU A 279 -20.12 -30.97 -1.44
C GLU A 279 -18.67 -30.50 -1.21
N GLU A 280 -17.66 -31.34 -1.44
CA GLU A 280 -16.30 -31.10 -0.95
C GLU A 280 -15.36 -30.36 -1.92
N GLU A 281 -15.64 -30.32 -3.23
CA GLU A 281 -14.65 -29.84 -4.22
C GLU A 281 -14.72 -28.33 -4.50
N LYS A 282 -15.79 -27.62 -4.09
CA LYS A 282 -16.07 -26.23 -4.52
C LYS A 282 -15.82 -25.12 -3.48
N LYS A 283 -15.36 -25.43 -2.26
CA LYS A 283 -14.97 -24.41 -1.25
C LYS A 283 -13.55 -23.86 -1.45
N THR A 284 -13.05 -23.81 -2.69
CA THR A 284 -11.65 -23.48 -2.96
C THR A 284 -11.40 -21.97 -3.07
N THR A 285 -12.38 -21.19 -3.55
CA THR A 285 -12.18 -19.76 -3.76
C THR A 285 -12.38 -18.96 -2.47
N THR A 286 -11.67 -17.83 -2.36
CA THR A 286 -11.77 -16.95 -1.19
C THR A 286 -13.18 -16.38 -1.05
N ILE A 287 -13.83 -16.02 -2.17
CA ILE A 287 -15.22 -15.53 -2.18
C ILE A 287 -16.16 -16.60 -1.65
N ALA A 288 -16.09 -17.84 -2.16
CA ALA A 288 -16.95 -18.93 -1.72
C ALA A 288 -16.85 -19.17 -0.20
N ARG A 289 -15.63 -19.13 0.35
CA ARG A 289 -15.41 -19.30 1.79
C ARG A 289 -15.97 -18.14 2.61
N LEU A 290 -15.75 -16.89 2.18
CA LEU A 290 -16.30 -15.73 2.88
C LEU A 290 -17.84 -15.72 2.84
N LEU A 291 -18.45 -16.10 1.71
CA LEU A 291 -19.90 -16.26 1.58
C LEU A 291 -20.44 -17.43 2.40
N SER A 292 -19.66 -18.49 2.62
CA SER A 292 -20.02 -19.55 3.55
C SER A 292 -20.10 -19.02 4.98
N MET A 293 -19.09 -18.25 5.42
CA MET A 293 -19.07 -17.66 6.78
C MET A 293 -20.16 -16.62 6.98
N GLN A 294 -20.55 -15.92 5.92
CA GLN A 294 -21.68 -14.99 5.93
C GLN A 294 -23.01 -15.64 6.31
N LYS A 295 -23.20 -16.93 6.02
CA LYS A 295 -24.43 -17.65 6.42
C LYS A 295 -24.52 -17.82 7.93
N ASP A 296 -23.38 -17.99 8.59
CA ASP A 296 -23.29 -18.23 10.03
C ASP A 296 -23.20 -16.91 10.82
N ASP A 297 -22.54 -15.88 10.27
CA ASP A 297 -22.31 -14.58 10.90
C ASP A 297 -22.46 -13.42 9.89
N PRO A 298 -23.71 -13.08 9.50
CA PRO A 298 -23.97 -12.10 8.44
C PRO A 298 -23.55 -10.67 8.82
N GLU A 299 -23.50 -10.34 10.11
CA GLU A 299 -23.08 -9.02 10.57
C GLU A 299 -21.59 -8.79 10.34
N HIS A 300 -20.74 -9.78 10.67
CA HIS A 300 -19.29 -9.66 10.53
C HIS A 300 -18.77 -10.00 9.13
N TYR A 301 -19.60 -10.64 8.29
CA TYR A 301 -19.26 -11.02 6.91
C TYR A 301 -20.24 -10.43 5.87
N SER A 302 -20.83 -9.27 6.15
CA SER A 302 -21.69 -8.57 5.19
C SER A 302 -21.04 -8.39 3.81
N ASP A 303 -21.85 -8.26 2.76
CA ASP A 303 -21.36 -8.07 1.38
C ASP A 303 -20.34 -6.94 1.29
N HIS A 304 -20.61 -5.85 2.01
CA HIS A 304 -19.70 -4.72 2.09
C HIS A 304 -18.31 -5.10 2.65
N ILE A 305 -18.25 -5.93 3.71
CA ILE A 305 -16.97 -6.44 4.24
C ILE A 305 -16.28 -7.36 3.23
N VAL A 306 -17.03 -8.27 2.60
CA VAL A 306 -16.48 -9.18 1.58
C VAL A 306 -15.88 -8.40 0.41
N LYS A 307 -16.63 -7.45 -0.18
CA LYS A 307 -16.15 -6.56 -1.26
C LYS A 307 -14.92 -5.76 -0.84
N SER A 308 -14.93 -5.24 0.38
CA SER A 308 -13.84 -4.46 0.95
C SER A 308 -12.53 -5.27 1.06
N LEU A 309 -12.62 -6.52 1.53
CA LEU A 309 -11.48 -7.44 1.64
C LEU A 309 -10.91 -7.86 0.27
N ILE A 310 -11.80 -8.16 -0.69
CA ILE A 310 -11.39 -8.53 -2.06
C ILE A 310 -10.71 -7.34 -2.75
N THR A 311 -11.29 -6.13 -2.62
CA THR A 311 -10.74 -4.91 -3.22
C THR A 311 -9.30 -4.63 -2.78
N VAL A 312 -8.99 -4.82 -1.50
CA VAL A 312 -7.62 -4.62 -0.99
C VAL A 312 -6.66 -5.66 -1.55
N SER A 313 -7.09 -6.92 -1.65
CA SER A 313 -6.30 -8.01 -2.20
C SER A 313 -5.96 -7.78 -3.67
N VAL A 314 -6.93 -7.26 -4.44
CA VAL A 314 -6.80 -6.91 -5.85
C VAL A 314 -5.94 -5.65 -6.07
N SER A 315 -6.14 -4.61 -5.28
CA SER A 315 -5.39 -3.34 -5.46
C SER A 315 -3.89 -3.53 -5.19
N PHE A 316 -3.54 -4.48 -4.33
CA PHE A 316 -2.15 -4.82 -4.04
C PHE A 316 -1.50 -5.65 -5.15
N SER A 317 -2.21 -6.62 -5.74
CA SER A 317 -1.70 -7.41 -6.87
C SER A 317 -1.40 -6.55 -8.10
N ALA A 318 -2.10 -5.42 -8.23
CA ALA A 318 -1.89 -4.41 -9.25
C ALA A 318 -0.81 -3.36 -8.93
N SER A 319 -0.11 -3.48 -7.81
CA SER A 319 1.08 -2.65 -7.53
C SER A 319 2.30 -3.32 -8.15
N PRO A 320 3.08 -2.65 -9.03
CA PRO A 320 4.26 -3.26 -9.60
C PRO A 320 5.23 -3.65 -8.47
N PRO A 321 5.84 -4.86 -8.48
CA PRO A 321 6.75 -5.27 -7.42
C PRO A 321 7.91 -4.27 -7.35
N LEU A 322 7.93 -3.45 -6.29
CA LEU A 322 8.88 -2.35 -6.11
C LEU A 322 10.33 -2.84 -5.90
N HIS A 323 10.55 -4.15 -5.79
CA HIS A 323 11.84 -4.75 -5.45
C HIS A 323 12.49 -5.65 -6.50
N LEU A 324 11.91 -5.84 -7.70
CA LEU A 324 12.67 -6.47 -8.79
C LEU A 324 13.54 -5.45 -9.53
N ARG A 325 14.57 -4.94 -8.85
CA ARG A 325 15.69 -4.24 -9.51
C ARG A 325 17.00 -4.99 -9.26
N ARG A 326 17.44 -5.69 -10.31
CA ARG A 326 18.78 -6.26 -10.55
C ARG A 326 19.25 -7.32 -9.55
N ASN A 327 18.98 -8.58 -9.88
CA ASN A 327 20.00 -9.63 -10.10
C ASN A 327 19.29 -10.98 -10.22
N VAL A 328 18.72 -11.27 -11.39
CA VAL A 328 18.65 -12.67 -11.84
C VAL A 328 19.92 -12.91 -12.63
N GLN A 329 21.05 -12.98 -11.92
CA GLN A 329 22.22 -13.69 -12.39
C GLN A 329 22.11 -15.08 -11.75
N SER A 330 22.22 -16.11 -12.58
CA SER A 330 21.96 -17.51 -12.23
C SER A 330 22.88 -18.04 -11.11
N THR A 331 22.46 -19.19 -10.58
CA THR A 331 23.18 -20.17 -9.73
C THR A 331 23.14 -19.96 -8.21
N SER A 332 22.06 -20.44 -7.56
CA SER A 332 22.14 -21.17 -6.28
C SER A 332 20.82 -21.95 -6.06
N PRO A 333 20.87 -23.20 -5.54
CA PRO A 333 19.68 -23.99 -5.28
C PRO A 333 18.86 -23.39 -4.12
N MET A 334 17.60 -23.05 -4.38
CA MET A 334 16.66 -22.58 -3.37
C MET A 334 16.22 -23.74 -2.47
N THR A 335 16.88 -23.92 -1.32
CA THR A 335 16.25 -24.54 -0.15
C THR A 335 15.71 -23.41 0.74
N LYS A 336 14.43 -23.07 0.60
CA LYS A 336 13.80 -22.06 1.47
C LYS A 336 13.35 -22.68 2.78
N SER A 337 13.77 -22.11 3.90
CA SER A 337 13.33 -22.51 5.25
C SER A 337 11.94 -21.92 5.60
N PRO A 338 11.21 -22.51 6.57
CA PRO A 338 9.91 -22.00 7.04
C PRO A 338 9.94 -20.54 7.56
N SER A 339 11.10 -20.07 8.02
CA SER A 339 11.31 -18.69 8.48
C SER A 339 11.28 -17.66 7.35
N GLN A 340 11.63 -18.07 6.12
CA GLN A 340 11.59 -17.18 4.96
C GLN A 340 10.13 -16.91 4.51
N ASN A 341 9.29 -17.95 4.55
CA ASN A 341 7.87 -17.85 4.17
C ASN A 341 7.06 -16.97 5.12
N THR A 342 7.42 -16.95 6.40
CA THR A 342 6.81 -16.08 7.42
C THR A 342 7.23 -14.62 7.23
N LEU A 343 8.46 -14.36 6.79
CA LEU A 343 8.93 -13.00 6.46
C LEU A 343 8.25 -12.44 5.20
N ASP A 344 8.07 -13.28 4.17
CA ASP A 344 7.36 -12.93 2.93
C ASP A 344 5.88 -12.60 3.22
N LEU A 345 5.25 -13.37 4.11
CA LEU A 345 3.89 -13.11 4.62
C LEU A 345 3.79 -11.81 5.41
N ALA A 346 4.70 -11.53 6.34
CA ALA A 346 4.67 -10.32 7.15
C ALA A 346 4.85 -9.05 6.29
N THR A 347 5.72 -9.14 5.28
CA THR A 347 5.93 -8.08 4.27
C THR A 347 4.67 -7.87 3.44
N PHE A 348 4.02 -8.96 3.02
CA PHE A 348 2.77 -8.97 2.26
C PHE A 348 1.57 -8.43 3.06
N VAL A 349 1.41 -8.81 4.33
CA VAL A 349 0.37 -8.30 5.23
C VAL A 349 0.58 -6.80 5.51
N SER A 350 1.83 -6.35 5.61
CA SER A 350 2.16 -4.93 5.78
C SER A 350 1.83 -4.09 4.55
N SER A 351 2.09 -4.63 3.36
CA SER A 351 1.82 -3.93 2.11
C SER A 351 0.32 -3.90 1.73
N LEU A 352 -0.46 -4.87 2.21
CA LEU A 352 -1.95 -4.85 2.15
C LEU A 352 -2.59 -3.87 3.12
N GLY A 353 -1.74 -3.25 3.92
CA GLY A 353 -2.14 -2.30 4.88
C GLY A 353 -2.85 -2.87 6.10
N MET A 354 -2.69 -4.18 6.30
CA MET A 354 -3.33 -4.95 7.36
C MET A 354 -2.48 -5.03 8.62
N THR A 355 -1.26 -4.49 8.59
CA THR A 355 -0.53 -4.16 9.80
C THR A 355 -0.95 -2.77 10.31
N LYS A 356 -0.52 -2.38 11.52
CA LYS A 356 -0.68 -0.99 11.96
C LYS A 356 0.12 -0.02 11.04
N TRP A 357 0.96 -0.54 10.15
CA TRP A 357 2.09 0.08 9.45
C TRP A 357 1.82 0.35 7.95
N ASN A 358 1.15 1.46 7.59
CA ASN A 358 0.87 1.75 6.17
C ASN A 358 1.39 3.10 5.68
N LEU A 359 2.12 3.84 6.51
CA LEU A 359 2.65 5.14 6.11
C LEU A 359 4.19 5.16 6.09
N VAL A 360 4.81 4.02 5.81
CA VAL A 360 6.25 3.93 5.57
C VAL A 360 6.45 3.67 4.08
N GLU A 361 6.75 4.72 3.30
CA GLU A 361 7.51 4.50 2.07
C GLU A 361 8.92 4.09 2.53
N HIS A 362 9.23 2.79 2.48
CA HIS A 362 10.55 2.27 2.82
C HIS A 362 11.61 2.88 1.89
N VAL A 363 12.40 3.83 2.40
CA VAL A 363 13.69 4.19 1.83
C VAL A 363 14.73 3.33 2.54
N SER A 364 15.02 2.15 1.99
CA SER A 364 16.22 1.42 2.40
C SER A 364 17.42 2.17 1.85
N GLN A 365 18.19 2.81 2.74
CA GLN A 365 19.51 3.35 2.43
C GLN A 365 20.42 2.18 2.04
N ALA A 366 20.97 2.26 0.84
CA ALA A 366 22.12 1.44 0.45
C ALA A 366 23.34 2.07 1.13
N ASP A 367 23.73 1.56 2.29
CA ASP A 367 25.05 1.86 2.83
C ASP A 367 26.05 0.94 2.13
N GLY A 368 26.48 1.38 0.94
CA GLY A 368 27.63 0.84 0.27
C GLY A 368 28.89 1.31 0.98
N ARG A 369 29.24 0.66 2.10
CA ARG A 369 30.63 0.63 2.56
C ARG A 369 31.15 -0.77 2.31
N SER A 370 31.97 -0.88 1.26
CA SER A 370 32.85 -2.00 1.06
C SER A 370 33.66 -2.21 2.33
N ALA A 371 33.63 -3.44 2.86
CA ALA A 371 34.66 -3.92 3.75
C ALA A 371 35.98 -3.88 2.97
N VAL A 372 36.80 -2.86 3.25
CA VAL A 372 38.19 -2.78 2.82
C VAL A 372 39.03 -2.98 4.08
N ASP A 373 39.68 -4.13 4.12
CA ASP A 373 40.94 -4.45 4.78
C ASP A 373 41.16 -3.94 6.21
N LEU A 374 40.94 -4.82 7.19
CA LEU A 374 41.64 -4.77 8.48
C LEU A 374 42.89 -5.66 8.39
N PRO A 375 44.10 -5.16 8.72
CA PRO A 375 45.33 -5.91 8.60
C PRO A 375 45.44 -6.97 9.70
N THR A 376 45.80 -8.17 9.27
CA THR A 376 46.31 -9.26 10.09
C THR A 376 47.66 -8.87 10.68
N HIS A 377 47.71 -8.60 11.99
CA HIS A 377 48.96 -8.69 12.76
C HIS A 377 48.85 -9.80 13.79
N GLY A 378 49.80 -10.73 13.68
CA GLY A 378 49.87 -11.97 14.44
C GLY A 378 50.37 -11.85 15.87
N CYS A 379 50.27 -12.98 16.55
CA CYS A 379 50.67 -13.27 17.92
C CYS A 379 52.11 -12.87 18.27
N ARG A 380 52.32 -12.42 19.52
CA ARG A 380 53.32 -12.98 20.46
C ARG A 380 53.21 -12.32 21.84
N GLY A 381 53.21 -13.16 22.89
CA GLY A 381 53.93 -12.85 24.14
C GLY A 381 53.10 -12.54 25.39
N SER A 382 52.99 -13.56 26.24
CA SER A 382 53.13 -13.55 27.72
C SER A 382 52.27 -12.63 28.59
N GLY A 383 51.59 -13.24 29.57
CA GLY A 383 51.26 -12.56 30.82
C GLY A 383 50.00 -13.09 31.50
N CYS A 384 50.18 -14.00 32.45
CA CYS A 384 49.14 -14.50 33.36
C CYS A 384 48.46 -13.36 34.14
N ALA A 385 47.15 -13.45 34.34
CA ALA A 385 46.53 -13.22 35.65
C ALA A 385 45.06 -13.67 35.63
N ASP A 386 44.84 -14.71 36.42
CA ASP A 386 43.58 -15.22 36.94
C ASP A 386 42.80 -14.13 37.69
N THR A 387 41.48 -14.09 37.53
CA THR A 387 40.53 -13.76 38.62
C THR A 387 39.09 -14.04 38.16
N ARG A 388 38.69 -15.27 38.43
CA ARG A 388 37.31 -15.67 38.69
C ARG A 388 36.77 -14.87 39.89
N ARG A 389 35.62 -14.19 39.74
CA ARG A 389 34.64 -13.99 40.83
C ARG A 389 33.23 -13.79 40.27
N GLU A 390 32.37 -14.74 40.64
CA GLU A 390 30.91 -14.63 40.70
C GLU A 390 30.51 -13.41 41.57
N THR A 391 29.35 -12.79 41.35
CA THR A 391 28.07 -13.04 42.05
C THR A 391 27.12 -11.83 41.97
N THR A 392 25.84 -12.13 41.70
CA THR A 392 24.59 -11.51 42.20
C THR A 392 24.23 -10.03 41.96
N ALA A 393 23.11 -9.87 41.22
CA ALA A 393 21.85 -9.24 41.63
C ALA A 393 21.87 -7.90 42.40
N THR A 394 21.33 -6.86 41.76
CA THR A 394 20.07 -6.20 42.17
C THR A 394 19.45 -5.48 40.99
#